data_AF-D6R231-F1
#
_entry.id   AF-D6R231-F1
#
_cell.length_a   1.000
_cell.length_b   1.000
_cell.length_c   1.000
_cell.angle_alpha   90.00
_cell.angle_beta   90.00
_cell.angle_gamma   90.00
#
_symmetry.space_group_name_H-M   'P 1'
#
loop_
_entity.id
_entity.type
_entity.pdbx_description
1 polymer ?
#
loop_
_entity_poly.entity_id
_entity_poly.type
_entity_poly.pdbx_seq_one_letter_code
_entity_poly.pdbx_strand_id
1 'polypeptide(L)'
;MQHIAKYDRSDRRLPVGRPAAEAAHPGRPGGQERIFSTRVGLKIPTSLTYDRWEKAGQRIFQIADSSAWCLGDWLVYGQDRYTDRYQTGVQAAGLDYQTLRNYAWVARHFELGRRREALSFGHHAEVASLPPAEADTWLDQAEQHGWSRNEFRLRLRESRRGTPPAGPARASQLRISAPCDHVQRWREAASRGDRDFEEWVLLTLDRATAHELGQ
;
A
#
# COMPACT_ATOMS: atom_id res chain seq x y z
N MET A 1 -58.39 54.85 1.36
CA MET A 1 -59.37 55.27 0.34
C MET A 1 -59.19 54.36 -0.87
N GLN A 2 -59.86 53.21 -0.89
CA GLN A 2 -61.19 52.95 -1.50
C GLN A 2 -61.17 52.95 -3.04
N HIS A 3 -61.25 51.75 -3.62
CA HIS A 3 -62.20 51.28 -4.67
C HIS A 3 -61.62 49.99 -5.28
N ILE A 4 -62.04 48.79 -4.85
CA ILE A 4 -63.24 48.05 -5.31
C ILE A 4 -63.33 47.94 -6.85
N ALA A 5 -63.00 46.75 -7.36
CA ALA A 5 -63.73 46.13 -8.46
C ALA A 5 -63.81 44.61 -8.21
N LYS A 6 -65.01 44.17 -7.82
CA LYS A 6 -65.45 42.78 -7.82
C LYS A 6 -65.90 42.41 -9.23
N TYR A 7 -65.58 41.22 -9.71
CA TYR A 7 -66.37 40.35 -10.61
C TYR A 7 -65.47 39.15 -11.00
N ASP A 8 -65.90 37.91 -11.17
CA ASP A 8 -67.08 37.15 -10.80
C ASP A 8 -66.69 35.68 -11.03
N ARG A 9 -67.28 34.80 -10.22
CA ARG A 9 -67.04 33.38 -10.13
C ARG A 9 -68.01 32.71 -11.10
N SER A 10 -67.51 32.05 -12.14
CA SER A 10 -68.34 31.15 -12.94
C SER A 10 -67.61 29.86 -13.24
N ASP A 11 -67.99 28.89 -12.42
CA ASP A 11 -67.81 27.46 -12.47
C ASP A 11 -68.24 26.87 -13.83
N ARG A 12 -67.33 26.20 -14.53
CA ARG A 12 -67.66 25.21 -15.57
C ARG A 12 -66.75 23.99 -15.44
N ARG A 13 -67.27 23.04 -14.66
CA ARG A 13 -67.05 21.58 -14.69
C ARG A 13 -66.31 21.05 -15.92
N LEU A 14 -65.16 20.43 -15.67
CA LEU A 14 -64.51 19.49 -16.60
C LEU A 14 -65.01 18.06 -16.31
N PRO A 15 -65.27 17.23 -17.32
CA PRO A 15 -65.72 15.85 -17.11
C PRO A 15 -64.56 14.92 -16.77
N VAL A 16 -64.79 14.07 -15.77
CA VAL A 16 -63.95 12.92 -15.41
C VAL A 16 -64.16 11.81 -16.46
N GLY A 17 -63.08 11.41 -17.12
CA GLY A 17 -62.97 10.17 -17.89
C GLY A 17 -61.70 9.43 -17.46
N ARG A 18 -61.86 8.19 -16.99
CA ARG A 18 -60.81 7.29 -16.49
C ARG A 18 -59.98 6.65 -17.65
N PRO A 19 -58.89 5.92 -17.37
CA PRO A 19 -57.63 5.97 -18.12
C PRO A 19 -57.53 4.89 -19.20
N ALA A 20 -56.70 5.11 -20.22
CA ALA A 20 -56.32 4.07 -21.16
C ALA A 20 -54.83 4.13 -21.47
N ALA A 21 -54.19 2.98 -21.25
CA ALA A 21 -52.90 2.55 -21.77
C ALA A 21 -51.67 3.34 -21.28
N GLU A 22 -51.25 2.96 -20.07
CA GLU A 22 -49.86 2.88 -19.66
C GLU A 22 -49.04 2.19 -20.77
N ALA A 23 -48.38 2.99 -21.60
CA ALA A 23 -47.30 2.53 -22.45
C ALA A 23 -46.17 2.11 -21.53
N ALA A 24 -46.10 0.81 -21.23
CA ALA A 24 -44.97 0.16 -20.62
C ALA A 24 -43.72 0.47 -21.44
N HIS A 25 -43.01 1.53 -21.06
CA HIS A 25 -41.63 1.73 -21.45
C HIS A 25 -40.84 0.61 -20.76
N PRO A 26 -40.18 -0.29 -21.50
CA PRO A 26 -39.30 -1.27 -20.88
C PRO A 26 -38.24 -0.49 -20.12
N GLY A 27 -38.13 -0.81 -18.82
CA GLY A 27 -37.32 -0.07 -17.87
C GLY A 27 -35.94 0.24 -18.41
N ARG A 28 -35.57 1.52 -18.36
CA ARG A 28 -34.21 2.00 -18.59
C ARG A 28 -33.29 1.29 -17.57
N PRO A 29 -32.36 0.40 -17.95
CA PRO A 29 -31.44 -0.20 -17.00
C PRO A 29 -30.31 0.82 -16.78
N GLY A 30 -30.57 1.83 -15.96
CA GLY A 30 -29.61 2.92 -15.70
C GLY A 30 -29.55 3.37 -14.25
N GLY A 31 -30.31 2.72 -13.37
CA GLY A 31 -30.41 3.08 -11.96
C GLY A 31 -29.26 2.53 -11.12
N GLN A 32 -28.15 3.29 -11.09
CA GLN A 32 -27.18 3.32 -9.98
C GLN A 32 -26.28 2.10 -9.72
N GLU A 33 -25.61 1.57 -10.75
CA GLU A 33 -24.42 0.69 -10.55
C GLU A 33 -23.14 1.49 -10.23
N ARG A 34 -23.22 2.54 -9.41
CA ARG A 34 -22.07 3.39 -9.08
C ARG A 34 -21.56 3.10 -7.68
N ILE A 35 -20.30 2.70 -7.58
CA ILE A 35 -19.57 2.63 -6.30
C ILE A 35 -19.14 4.03 -5.89
N PHE A 36 -19.37 4.40 -4.63
CA PHE A 36 -18.91 5.67 -4.07
C PHE A 36 -17.84 5.42 -3.01
N SER A 37 -16.70 6.09 -3.15
CA SER A 37 -15.64 6.10 -2.13
C SER A 37 -15.84 7.24 -1.13
N THR A 38 -15.64 6.95 0.13
CA THR A 38 -15.54 7.92 1.22
C THR A 38 -14.16 7.82 1.86
N ARG A 39 -13.84 8.71 2.82
CA ARG A 39 -12.59 8.64 3.57
C ARG A 39 -12.38 7.29 4.30
N VAL A 40 -13.46 6.63 4.71
CA VAL A 40 -13.41 5.46 5.61
C VAL A 40 -14.05 4.20 5.02
N GLY A 41 -14.36 4.18 3.72
CA GLY A 41 -14.94 3.00 3.08
C GLY A 41 -15.65 3.25 1.76
N LEU A 42 -16.25 2.18 1.24
CA LEU A 42 -16.97 2.16 -0.04
C LEU A 42 -18.46 1.92 0.20
N LYS A 43 -19.30 2.67 -0.51
CA LYS A 43 -20.72 2.38 -0.64
C LYS A 43 -20.94 1.63 -1.95
N ILE A 44 -21.27 0.35 -1.84
CA ILE A 44 -21.49 -0.56 -2.96
C ILE A 44 -23.01 -0.73 -3.15
N PRO A 45 -23.56 -0.50 -4.35
CA PRO A 45 -24.98 -0.72 -4.61
C PRO A 45 -25.31 -2.21 -4.60
N THR A 46 -26.54 -2.56 -4.21
CA THR A 46 -26.99 -3.96 -4.08
C THR A 46 -27.08 -4.72 -5.40
N SER A 47 -27.19 -4.02 -6.52
CA SER A 47 -27.28 -4.58 -7.87
C SER A 47 -25.96 -4.52 -8.66
N LEU A 48 -24.81 -4.46 -7.98
CA LEU A 48 -23.51 -4.38 -8.65
C LEU A 48 -23.18 -5.70 -9.38
N THR A 49 -22.83 -5.60 -10.67
CA THR A 49 -22.35 -6.74 -11.45
C THR A 49 -20.94 -7.17 -11.03
N TYR A 50 -20.62 -8.45 -11.23
CA TYR A 50 -19.30 -9.01 -10.89
C TYR A 50 -18.15 -8.26 -11.59
N ASP A 51 -18.24 -8.06 -12.91
CA ASP A 51 -17.21 -7.33 -13.68
C ASP A 51 -16.95 -5.92 -13.15
N ARG A 52 -17.99 -5.22 -12.68
CA ARG A 52 -17.87 -3.88 -12.09
C ARG A 52 -17.22 -3.94 -10.71
N TRP A 53 -17.59 -4.93 -9.91
CA TRP A 53 -16.98 -5.19 -8.62
C TRP A 53 -15.49 -5.52 -8.76
N GLU A 54 -15.13 -6.41 -9.69
CA GLU A 54 -13.76 -6.80 -9.98
C GLU A 54 -12.91 -5.60 -10.43
N LYS A 55 -13.37 -4.85 -11.44
CA LYS A 55 -12.67 -3.65 -11.93
C LYS A 55 -12.50 -2.59 -10.85
N ALA A 56 -13.48 -2.46 -9.94
CA ALA A 56 -13.35 -1.56 -8.81
C ALA A 56 -12.29 -2.02 -7.82
N GLY A 57 -12.26 -3.32 -7.49
CA GLY A 57 -11.21 -3.93 -6.68
C GLY A 57 -9.81 -3.68 -7.25
N GLN A 58 -9.63 -3.90 -8.55
CA GLN A 58 -8.38 -3.63 -9.25
C GLN A 58 -7.94 -2.15 -9.13
N ARG A 59 -8.87 -1.21 -9.30
CA ARG A 59 -8.58 0.23 -9.15
C ARG A 59 -8.22 0.62 -7.72
N ILE A 60 -8.94 0.09 -6.74
CA ILE A 60 -8.65 0.33 -5.31
C ILE A 60 -7.25 -0.17 -4.99
N PHE A 61 -6.91 -1.38 -5.46
CA PHE A 61 -5.58 -1.94 -5.28
C PHE A 61 -4.51 -1.07 -5.96
N GLN A 62 -4.71 -0.66 -7.22
CA GLN A 62 -3.77 0.22 -7.93
C GLN A 62 -3.53 1.53 -7.19
N ILE A 63 -4.58 2.17 -6.66
CA ILE A 63 -4.46 3.41 -5.87
C ILE A 63 -3.68 3.15 -4.59
N ALA A 64 -4.03 2.08 -3.87
CA ALA A 64 -3.34 1.72 -2.63
C ALA A 64 -1.86 1.39 -2.88
N ASP A 65 -1.55 0.63 -3.92
CA ASP A 65 -0.18 0.28 -4.31
C ASP A 65 0.62 1.51 -4.75
N SER A 66 0.02 2.37 -5.60
CA SER A 66 0.62 3.64 -6.01
C SER A 66 0.88 4.57 -4.83
N SER A 67 0.02 4.55 -3.80
CA SER A 67 0.21 5.39 -2.61
C SER A 67 1.49 5.05 -1.86
N ALA A 68 1.93 3.78 -1.88
CA ALA A 68 3.20 3.36 -1.27
C ALA A 68 4.40 3.99 -1.99
N TRP A 69 4.37 4.04 -3.33
CA TRP A 69 5.37 4.75 -4.13
C TRP A 69 5.38 6.24 -3.84
N CYS A 70 4.23 6.91 -3.90
CA CYS A 70 4.14 8.36 -3.65
C CYS A 70 4.63 8.75 -2.26
N LEU A 71 4.26 7.98 -1.22
CA LEU A 71 4.73 8.18 0.14
C LEU A 71 6.24 7.94 0.24
N GLY A 72 6.75 6.89 -0.40
CA GLY A 72 8.17 6.61 -0.48
C GLY A 72 8.95 7.79 -1.09
N ASP A 73 8.53 8.26 -2.26
CA ASP A 73 9.17 9.37 -2.97
C ASP A 73 9.13 10.67 -2.17
N TRP A 74 7.99 10.97 -1.53
CA TRP A 74 7.85 12.13 -0.65
C TRP A 74 8.82 12.08 0.53
N LEU A 75 9.00 10.90 1.15
CA LEU A 75 9.94 10.71 2.25
C LEU A 75 11.40 10.86 1.80
N VAL A 76 11.75 10.27 0.65
CA VAL A 76 13.11 10.36 0.10
C VAL A 76 13.47 11.81 -0.19
N TYR A 77 12.60 12.51 -0.92
CA TYR A 77 12.78 13.93 -1.19
C TYR A 77 12.87 14.76 0.09
N GLY A 78 12.01 14.46 1.08
CA GLY A 78 12.01 15.16 2.36
C GLY A 78 13.30 14.97 3.15
N GLN A 79 13.83 13.74 3.18
CA GLN A 79 15.06 13.40 3.87
C GLN A 79 16.27 14.14 3.29
N ASP A 80 16.34 14.25 1.96
CA ASP A 80 17.46 14.90 1.27
C ASP A 80 17.43 16.44 1.42
N ARG A 81 16.25 17.04 1.64
CA ARG A 81 16.06 18.49 1.54
C ARG A 81 15.71 19.20 2.84
N TYR A 82 15.18 18.49 3.83
CA TYR A 82 14.62 19.10 5.04
C TYR A 82 15.14 18.48 6.33
N THR A 83 16.47 18.40 6.52
CA THR A 83 17.13 17.79 7.70
C THR A 83 16.43 18.08 9.03
N ASP A 84 16.27 19.35 9.40
CA ASP A 84 15.75 19.74 10.72
C ASP A 84 14.23 19.64 10.86
N ARG A 85 13.51 19.55 9.72
CA ARG A 85 12.03 19.58 9.67
C ARG A 85 11.41 18.27 9.21
N TYR A 86 12.23 17.34 8.75
CA TYR A 86 11.82 16.05 8.21
C TYR A 86 11.03 15.26 9.24
N GLN A 87 11.56 15.12 10.45
CA GLN A 87 10.87 14.40 11.52
C GLN A 87 9.53 15.04 11.87
N THR A 88 9.46 16.37 11.97
CA THR A 88 8.20 17.10 12.21
C THR A 88 7.19 16.88 11.08
N GLY A 89 7.62 16.93 9.82
CA GLY A 89 6.76 16.69 8.66
C GLY A 89 6.23 15.26 8.60
N VAL A 90 7.07 14.27 8.92
CA VAL A 90 6.68 12.86 9.00
C VAL A 90 5.67 12.62 10.12
N GLN A 91 5.91 13.18 11.31
CA GLN A 91 4.98 13.06 12.44
C GLN A 91 3.61 13.70 12.13
N ALA A 92 3.59 14.84 11.44
CA ALA A 92 2.35 15.49 11.02
C ALA A 92 1.52 14.66 10.02
N ALA A 93 2.15 13.76 9.25
CA ALA A 93 1.44 12.88 8.33
C ALA A 93 0.65 11.75 9.05
N GLY A 94 0.96 11.47 10.31
CA GLY A 94 0.18 10.55 11.17
C GLY A 94 0.19 9.08 10.73
N LEU A 95 1.17 8.66 9.92
CA LEU A 95 1.33 7.27 9.47
C LEU A 95 2.36 6.53 10.32
N ASP A 96 2.21 5.20 10.42
CA ASP A 96 3.16 4.34 11.14
C ASP A 96 4.59 4.50 10.60
N TYR A 97 5.53 4.80 11.50
CA TYR A 97 6.91 5.11 11.15
C TYR A 97 7.63 3.95 10.45
N GLN A 98 7.35 2.71 10.88
CA GLN A 98 7.99 1.52 10.30
C GLN A 98 7.54 1.30 8.85
N THR A 99 6.26 1.48 8.57
CA THR A 99 5.68 1.40 7.23
C THR A 99 6.29 2.45 6.30
N LEU A 100 6.36 3.70 6.75
CA LEU A 100 6.97 4.80 6.01
C LEU A 100 8.45 4.52 5.71
N ARG A 101 9.21 4.02 6.68
CA ARG A 101 10.61 3.68 6.49
C ARG A 101 10.79 2.59 5.42
N ASN A 102 9.93 1.58 5.40
CA ASN A 102 9.94 0.55 4.37
C ASN A 102 9.65 1.15 2.98
N TYR A 103 8.65 2.03 2.87
CA TYR A 103 8.32 2.71 1.60
C TYR A 103 9.49 3.54 1.08
N ALA A 104 10.10 4.36 1.92
CA ALA A 104 11.27 5.14 1.57
C ALA A 104 12.49 4.28 1.19
N TRP A 105 12.65 3.11 1.83
CA TRP A 105 13.73 2.20 1.50
C TRP A 105 13.56 1.61 0.09
N VAL A 106 12.38 1.09 -0.25
CA VAL A 106 12.12 0.54 -1.60
C VAL A 106 12.18 1.64 -2.66
N ALA A 107 11.59 2.80 -2.42
CA ALA A 107 11.60 3.93 -3.36
C ALA A 107 13.02 4.39 -3.72
N ARG A 108 13.97 4.37 -2.77
CA ARG A 108 15.39 4.65 -3.06
C ARG A 108 16.08 3.58 -3.90
N HIS A 109 15.70 2.32 -3.75
CA HIS A 109 16.33 1.22 -4.48
C HIS A 109 15.80 1.11 -5.91
N PHE A 110 14.60 1.64 -6.18
CA PHE A 110 13.98 1.67 -7.49
C PHE A 110 13.58 3.10 -7.84
N GLU A 111 14.52 3.82 -8.47
CA GLU A 111 14.24 5.09 -9.15
C GLU A 111 13.12 4.94 -10.17
N LEU A 112 12.44 6.04 -10.51
CA LEU A 112 11.22 6.02 -11.32
C LEU A 112 11.34 5.20 -12.61
N GLY A 113 12.49 5.29 -13.31
CA GLY A 113 12.74 4.55 -14.55
C GLY A 113 13.01 3.05 -14.39
N ARG A 114 13.24 2.56 -13.16
CA ARG A 114 13.44 1.12 -12.86
C ARG A 114 12.18 0.44 -12.33
N ARG A 115 11.08 1.18 -12.16
CA ARG A 115 9.80 0.65 -11.70
C ARG A 115 9.04 0.07 -12.89
N ARG A 116 8.53 -1.16 -12.73
CA ARG A 116 7.71 -1.82 -13.76
C ARG A 116 6.25 -1.58 -13.44
N GLU A 117 5.53 -0.85 -14.30
CA GLU A 117 4.12 -0.48 -14.08
C GLU A 117 3.20 -1.71 -13.96
N ALA A 118 3.56 -2.83 -14.60
CA ALA A 118 2.82 -4.09 -14.51
C ALA A 118 3.00 -4.79 -13.14
N LEU A 119 3.98 -4.38 -12.34
CA LEU A 119 4.31 -5.00 -11.06
C LEU A 119 3.99 -4.09 -9.89
N SER A 120 3.39 -4.68 -8.86
CA SER A 120 3.07 -3.96 -7.63
C SER A 120 4.33 -3.51 -6.86
N PHE A 121 4.19 -2.50 -6.00
CA PHE A 121 5.18 -2.11 -5.00
C PHE A 121 5.69 -3.33 -4.21
N GLY A 122 4.78 -4.27 -3.91
CA GLY A 122 5.11 -5.51 -3.22
C GLY A 122 6.14 -6.37 -3.93
N HIS A 123 6.14 -6.46 -5.27
CA HIS A 123 7.16 -7.21 -6.01
C HIS A 123 8.53 -6.58 -5.82
N HIS A 124 8.61 -5.26 -5.95
CA HIS A 124 9.84 -4.50 -5.78
C HIS A 124 10.37 -4.64 -4.35
N ALA A 125 9.50 -4.62 -3.35
CA ALA A 125 9.88 -4.80 -1.94
C ALA A 125 10.57 -6.15 -1.66
N GLU A 126 10.13 -7.24 -2.29
CA GLU A 126 10.71 -8.59 -2.10
C GLU A 126 12.16 -8.67 -2.60
N VAL A 127 12.52 -7.89 -3.63
CA VAL A 127 13.87 -7.88 -4.22
C VAL A 127 14.71 -6.64 -3.89
N ALA A 128 14.16 -5.67 -3.15
CA ALA A 128 14.87 -4.45 -2.77
C ALA A 128 16.18 -4.70 -1.99
N SER A 129 16.35 -5.89 -1.39
CA SER A 129 17.58 -6.29 -0.69
C SER A 129 18.62 -6.99 -1.57
N LEU A 130 18.27 -7.33 -2.81
CA LEU A 130 19.17 -7.97 -3.76
C LEU A 130 20.06 -6.93 -4.46
N PRO A 131 21.20 -7.35 -5.05
CA PRO A 131 21.95 -6.52 -5.98
C PRO A 131 21.06 -5.99 -7.12
N PRO A 132 21.25 -4.74 -7.60
CA PRO A 132 20.36 -4.14 -8.60
C PRO A 132 20.12 -4.99 -9.85
N ALA A 133 21.18 -5.59 -10.42
CA ALA A 133 21.07 -6.43 -11.60
C ALA A 133 20.28 -7.74 -11.35
N GLU A 134 20.43 -8.32 -10.16
CA GLU A 134 19.68 -9.52 -9.78
C GLU A 134 18.20 -9.17 -9.55
N ALA A 135 17.93 -8.04 -8.88
CA ALA A 135 16.57 -7.53 -8.68
C ALA A 135 15.87 -7.28 -10.03
N ASP A 136 16.56 -6.65 -10.98
CA ASP A 136 16.01 -6.37 -12.31
C ASP A 136 15.70 -7.67 -13.07
N THR A 137 16.60 -8.66 -13.02
CA THR A 137 16.36 -9.97 -13.63
C THR A 137 15.11 -10.65 -13.09
N TRP A 138 14.91 -10.62 -11.76
CA TRP A 138 13.71 -11.20 -11.13
C TRP A 138 12.44 -10.47 -11.54
N LEU A 139 12.49 -9.14 -11.54
CA LEU A 139 11.34 -8.32 -11.89
C LEU A 139 10.97 -8.50 -13.38
N ASP A 140 11.94 -8.62 -14.29
CA ASP A 140 11.67 -8.94 -15.70
C ASP A 140 10.97 -10.28 -15.86
N GLN A 141 11.41 -11.31 -15.12
CA GLN A 141 10.75 -12.61 -15.11
C GLN A 141 9.32 -12.54 -14.56
N ALA A 142 9.11 -11.77 -13.49
CA ALA A 142 7.79 -11.58 -12.90
C ALA A 142 6.82 -10.94 -13.88
N GLU A 143 7.26 -9.90 -14.60
CA GLU A 143 6.48 -9.21 -15.61
C GLU A 143 6.20 -10.11 -16.82
N GLN A 144 7.23 -10.79 -17.33
CA GLN A 144 7.12 -11.68 -18.49
C GLN A 144 6.15 -12.85 -18.23
N HIS A 145 6.17 -13.42 -17.03
CA HIS A 145 5.35 -14.56 -16.68
C HIS A 145 4.05 -14.19 -15.95
N GLY A 146 3.80 -12.90 -15.70
CA GLY A 146 2.60 -12.43 -15.02
C GLY A 146 2.44 -12.99 -13.60
N TRP A 147 3.54 -13.21 -12.88
CA TRP A 147 3.47 -13.80 -11.54
C TRP A 147 2.78 -12.86 -10.56
N SER A 148 1.91 -13.42 -9.73
CA SER A 148 1.43 -12.74 -8.53
C SER A 148 2.57 -12.57 -7.53
N ARG A 149 2.44 -11.62 -6.60
CA ARG A 149 3.44 -11.40 -5.53
C ARG A 149 3.74 -12.67 -4.73
N ASN A 150 2.72 -13.50 -4.50
CA ASN A 150 2.88 -14.73 -3.73
C ASN A 150 3.68 -15.79 -4.50
N GLU A 151 3.44 -15.94 -5.81
CA GLU A 151 4.21 -16.83 -6.69
C GLU A 151 5.64 -16.32 -6.86
N PHE A 152 5.81 -15.01 -7.05
CA PHE A 152 7.12 -14.37 -7.11
C PHE A 152 7.96 -14.69 -5.86
N ARG A 153 7.37 -14.51 -4.68
CA ARG A 153 8.01 -14.83 -3.40
C ARG A 153 8.33 -16.33 -3.24
N LEU A 154 7.47 -17.21 -3.75
CA LEU A 154 7.73 -18.66 -3.74
C LEU A 154 8.96 -18.99 -4.58
N ARG A 155 9.02 -18.50 -5.82
CA ARG A 155 10.12 -18.73 -6.75
C ARG A 155 11.44 -18.15 -6.24
N LEU A 156 11.41 -16.98 -5.61
CA LEU A 156 12.59 -16.38 -4.98
C LEU A 156 13.13 -17.24 -3.82
N ARG A 157 12.27 -17.97 -3.11
CA ARG A 157 12.70 -18.90 -2.06
C ARG A 157 13.29 -20.19 -2.65
N GLU A 158 12.72 -20.67 -3.75
CA GLU A 158 13.20 -21.87 -4.44
C GLU A 158 14.59 -21.66 -5.06
N SER A 159 14.85 -20.51 -5.68
CA SER A 159 16.16 -20.18 -6.26
C SER A 159 17.28 -20.15 -5.23
N ARG A 160 16.99 -19.65 -4.02
CA ARG A 160 17.92 -19.65 -2.88
C ARG A 160 18.20 -21.04 -2.34
N ARG A 161 17.26 -21.98 -2.48
CA ARG A 161 17.45 -23.40 -2.09
C ARG A 161 18.22 -24.20 -3.14
N GLY A 162 18.10 -23.84 -4.41
CA GLY A 162 18.76 -24.52 -5.54
C GLY A 162 20.20 -24.09 -5.80
N THR A 163 20.72 -23.08 -5.09
CA THR A 163 22.09 -22.57 -5.25
C THR A 163 22.93 -22.94 -4.02
N PRO A 164 23.78 -23.99 -4.07
CA PRO A 164 24.82 -24.15 -3.06
C PRO A 164 25.80 -22.98 -3.19
N PRO A 165 26.19 -22.29 -2.10
CA PRO A 165 27.12 -21.19 -2.20
C PRO A 165 28.50 -21.71 -2.60
N ALA A 166 28.90 -21.50 -3.86
CA ALA A 166 30.27 -21.61 -4.30
C ALA A 166 31.01 -20.30 -3.96
N GLY A 167 31.59 -20.23 -2.75
CA GLY A 167 32.44 -19.12 -2.32
C GLY A 167 32.73 -19.18 -0.82
N PRO A 168 33.91 -18.69 -0.36
CA PRO A 168 34.29 -18.78 1.05
C PRO A 168 33.24 -18.05 1.89
N ALA A 169 32.89 -18.66 3.04
CA ALA A 169 31.81 -18.26 3.93
C ALA A 169 31.68 -16.73 4.04
N ARG A 170 30.72 -16.18 3.28
CA ARG A 170 30.34 -14.78 3.38
C ARG A 170 29.65 -14.57 4.72
N ALA A 171 29.96 -13.47 5.40
CA ALA A 171 29.21 -13.02 6.56
C ALA A 171 27.71 -13.05 6.25
N SER A 172 26.98 -13.93 6.92
CA SER A 172 25.53 -14.04 6.79
C SER A 172 24.92 -12.77 7.37
N GLN A 173 24.54 -11.83 6.50
CA GLN A 173 23.88 -10.59 6.92
C GLN A 173 22.49 -10.92 7.46
N LEU A 174 22.39 -11.12 8.78
CA LEU A 174 21.13 -11.27 9.49
C LEU A 174 20.51 -9.89 9.73
N ARG A 175 19.43 -9.57 9.01
CA ARG A 175 18.64 -8.35 9.26
C ARG A 175 17.49 -8.66 10.21
N ILE A 176 17.56 -8.12 11.41
CA ILE A 176 16.50 -8.22 12.43
C ILE A 176 15.67 -6.93 12.41
N SER A 177 14.36 -7.06 12.22
CA SER A 177 13.42 -5.96 12.44
C SER A 177 12.89 -6.05 13.87
N ALA A 178 13.22 -5.06 14.70
CA ALA A 178 12.77 -4.97 16.09
C ALA A 178 12.08 -3.63 16.34
N PRO A 179 11.10 -3.54 17.28
CA PRO A 179 10.49 -2.26 17.67
C PRO A 179 11.55 -1.26 18.14
N CYS A 180 11.32 0.04 17.89
CA CYS A 180 12.27 1.11 18.21
C CYS A 180 12.72 1.08 19.68
N ASP A 181 11.79 0.80 20.60
CA ASP A 181 12.05 0.77 22.04
C ASP A 181 12.99 -0.38 22.43
N HIS A 182 13.00 -1.47 21.67
CA HIS A 182 13.95 -2.58 21.87
C HIS A 182 15.34 -2.17 21.37
N VAL A 183 15.42 -1.57 20.18
CA VAL A 183 16.69 -1.12 19.61
C VAL A 183 17.35 -0.03 20.48
N GLN A 184 16.56 0.89 21.02
CA GLN A 184 17.06 1.93 21.93
C GLN A 184 17.62 1.33 23.21
N ARG A 185 16.88 0.41 23.86
CA ARG A 185 17.36 -0.29 25.06
C ARG A 185 18.63 -1.09 24.80
N TRP A 186 18.75 -1.74 23.65
CA TRP A 186 19.97 -2.46 23.28
C TRP A 186 21.16 -1.51 23.07
N ARG A 187 20.94 -0.36 22.42
CA ARG A 187 21.98 0.66 22.25
C ARG A 187 22.44 1.23 23.59
N GLU A 188 21.50 1.56 24.48
CA GLU A 188 21.82 2.02 25.84
C GLU A 188 22.62 0.97 26.62
N ALA A 189 22.26 -0.31 26.50
CA ALA A 189 22.99 -1.40 27.13
C ALA A 189 24.41 -1.56 26.58
N ALA A 190 24.60 -1.41 25.26
CA ALA A 190 25.92 -1.42 24.63
C ALA A 190 26.80 -0.24 25.10
N SER A 191 26.23 0.96 25.19
CA SER A 191 26.94 2.16 25.64
C SER A 191 27.44 2.07 27.09
N ARG A 192 26.76 1.31 27.96
CA ARG A 192 27.20 1.12 29.37
C ARG A 192 28.50 0.32 29.49
N GLY A 193 28.84 -0.47 28.47
CA GLY A 193 30.06 -1.27 28.42
C GLY A 193 31.19 -0.64 27.61
N ASP A 194 31.02 0.60 27.12
CA ASP A 194 31.93 1.29 26.19
C ASP A 194 32.29 0.45 24.95
N ARG A 195 31.30 -0.28 24.41
CA ARG A 195 31.47 -1.12 23.21
C ARG A 195 30.67 -0.57 22.04
N ASP A 196 31.20 -0.85 20.85
CA ASP A 196 30.41 -0.68 19.64
C ASP A 196 29.14 -1.56 19.69
N PHE A 197 28.05 -1.01 19.15
CA PHE A 197 26.74 -1.65 19.21
C PHE A 197 26.73 -3.01 18.50
N GLU A 198 27.42 -3.14 17.37
CA GLU A 198 27.49 -4.38 16.60
C GLU A 198 28.28 -5.45 17.36
N GLU A 199 29.44 -5.08 17.92
CA GLU A 199 30.24 -5.97 18.76
C GLU A 199 29.44 -6.46 19.98
N TRP A 200 28.71 -5.55 20.64
CA TRP A 200 27.88 -5.90 21.79
C TRP A 200 26.75 -6.87 21.43
N VAL A 201 26.11 -6.70 20.26
CA VAL A 201 25.05 -7.61 19.79
C VAL A 201 25.61 -9.00 19.53
N LEU A 202 26.73 -9.11 18.83
CA LEU A 202 27.36 -10.41 18.54
C LEU A 202 27.73 -11.15 19.83
N LEU A 203 28.42 -10.48 20.76
CA LEU A 203 28.81 -11.08 22.04
C LEU A 203 27.61 -11.49 22.89
N THR A 204 26.53 -10.72 22.86
CA THR A 204 25.29 -11.06 23.57
C THR A 204 24.66 -12.32 23.00
N LEU A 205 24.60 -12.44 21.66
CA LEU A 205 24.08 -13.62 20.98
C LEU A 205 24.97 -14.85 21.21
N ASP A 206 26.30 -14.70 21.19
CA ASP A 206 27.24 -15.78 21.45
C ASP A 206 27.11 -16.30 22.89
N ARG A 207 26.98 -15.41 23.89
CA ARG A 207 26.76 -15.80 25.29
C ARG A 207 25.42 -16.52 25.50
N ALA A 208 24.36 -16.01 24.87
CA ALA A 208 23.05 -16.68 24.91
C ALA A 208 23.14 -18.07 24.28
N THR A 209 23.86 -18.19 23.16
CA THR A 209 24.09 -19.47 22.48
C THR A 209 24.89 -20.44 23.35
N ALA A 210 25.97 -19.99 23.99
CA ALA A 210 26.77 -20.82 24.89
C ALA A 210 25.94 -21.33 26.09
N HIS A 211 25.11 -20.46 26.68
CA HIS A 211 24.21 -20.85 27.76
C HIS A 211 23.19 -21.91 27.33
N GLU A 212 22.58 -21.78 26.16
CA GLU A 212 21.59 -22.74 25.64
C GLU A 212 22.23 -24.06 25.15
N LEU A 213 23.48 -24.02 24.67
CA LEU A 213 24.24 -25.21 24.26
C LEU A 213 24.98 -25.88 25.41
N GLY A 214 24.92 -25.33 26.63
CA GLY A 214 25.53 -25.91 27.84
C GLY A 214 27.06 -25.90 27.83
N GLN A 215 27.68 -24.90 27.19
CA GLN A 215 29.14 -24.71 27.13
C GLN A 215 29.61 -23.61 28.07
#